data_AF-A0A158AJ59-F1
#
_entry.id   AF-A0A158AJ59-F1
#
_cell.length_a   1.000
_cell.length_b   1.000
_cell.length_c   1.000
_cell.angle_alpha   90.00
_cell.angle_beta   90.00
_cell.angle_gamma   90.00
#
_symmetry.space_group_name_H-M   'P 1'
#
loop_
_entity.id
_entity.type
_entity.pdbx_description
1 polymer ?
#
loop_
_entity_poly.entity_id
_entity_poly.type
_entity_poly.pdbx_seq_one_letter_code
_entity_poly.pdbx_strand_id
1 'polypeptide(L)'
;MPTLESIQARIEALQAKADALLAKESEGALQKIHDLMARHGLNISDIEKFSGTRKKTGRSNSAQKQSTVAYQDPKTGATWSGRGRAPGWIAKAKDRSKFAVGASAQESKAKGKARAAVKSKGKSKGQPRGPQPALYRDPQSGATWSGRGRAPAWLASVEDRTPFLIG
;
A
#
# COMPACT_ATOMS: atom_id res chain seq x y z
N MET A 1 5.47 -36.81 -43.83
CA MET A 1 5.74 -35.63 -42.99
C MET A 1 4.58 -34.67 -43.14
N PRO A 2 3.94 -34.18 -42.07
CA PRO A 2 2.93 -33.14 -42.20
C PRO A 2 3.55 -31.90 -42.84
N THR A 3 2.92 -31.38 -43.89
CA THR A 3 3.39 -30.18 -44.60
C THR A 3 3.03 -28.94 -43.79
N LEU A 4 3.80 -27.86 -43.96
CA LEU A 4 3.57 -26.61 -43.24
C LEU A 4 2.14 -26.06 -43.45
N GLU A 5 1.62 -26.15 -44.69
CA GLU A 5 0.24 -25.77 -45.01
C GLU A 5 -0.80 -26.60 -44.24
N SER A 6 -0.59 -27.91 -44.09
CA SER A 6 -1.51 -28.76 -43.33
C SER A 6 -1.57 -28.40 -41.84
N ILE A 7 -0.46 -27.92 -41.28
CA ILE A 7 -0.38 -27.47 -39.90
C ILE A 7 -1.11 -26.12 -39.76
N GLN A 8 -0.88 -25.19 -40.68
CA GLN A 8 -1.55 -23.88 -40.69
C GLN A 8 -3.07 -24.01 -40.82
N ALA A 9 -3.56 -24.80 -41.77
CA ALA A 9 -5.00 -25.03 -41.94
C ALA A 9 -5.65 -25.61 -40.67
N ARG A 10 -4.92 -26.47 -39.95
CA ARG A 10 -5.39 -27.03 -38.67
C ARG A 10 -5.42 -25.99 -37.55
N ILE A 11 -4.48 -25.05 -37.52
CA ILE A 11 -4.47 -23.94 -36.56
C ILE A 11 -5.67 -23.03 -36.80
N GLU A 12 -5.91 -22.61 -38.04
CA GLU A 12 -7.04 -21.74 -38.39
C GLU A 12 -8.38 -22.42 -38.06
N ALA A 13 -8.52 -23.71 -38.38
CA ALA A 13 -9.72 -24.48 -38.04
C ALA A 13 -9.94 -24.58 -36.52
N LEU A 14 -8.88 -24.64 -35.71
CA LEU A 14 -8.98 -24.63 -34.25
C LEU A 14 -9.31 -23.24 -33.71
N GLN A 15 -8.76 -22.18 -34.28
CA GLN A 15 -9.08 -20.80 -33.93
C GLN A 15 -10.54 -20.49 -34.22
N ALA A 16 -11.05 -20.80 -35.40
CA ALA A 16 -12.45 -20.61 -35.76
C ALA A 16 -13.40 -21.34 -34.79
N LYS A 17 -13.02 -22.52 -34.31
CA LYS A 17 -13.79 -23.25 -33.29
C LYS A 17 -13.74 -22.56 -31.93
N ALA A 18 -12.59 -22.05 -31.51
CA ALA A 18 -12.45 -21.30 -30.27
C ALA A 18 -13.32 -20.03 -30.29
N ASP A 19 -13.28 -19.28 -31.39
CA ASP A 19 -14.08 -18.06 -31.56
C ASP A 19 -15.58 -18.35 -31.55
N ALA A 20 -16.00 -19.45 -32.19
CA ALA A 20 -17.40 -19.87 -32.16
C ALA A 20 -17.88 -20.27 -30.76
N LEU A 21 -17.01 -20.85 -29.92
CA LEU A 21 -17.33 -21.14 -28.53
C LEU A 21 -17.40 -19.86 -27.69
N LEU A 22 -16.42 -18.95 -27.86
CA LEU A 22 -16.43 -17.65 -27.18
C LEU A 22 -17.68 -16.84 -27.52
N ALA A 23 -18.12 -16.83 -28.79
CA ALA A 23 -19.35 -16.17 -29.20
C ALA A 23 -20.58 -16.72 -28.43
N LYS A 24 -20.73 -18.05 -28.38
CA LYS A 24 -21.84 -18.70 -27.66
C LYS A 24 -21.81 -18.45 -26.14
N GLU A 25 -20.63 -18.51 -25.55
CA GLU A 25 -20.45 -18.20 -24.12
C GLU A 25 -20.76 -16.72 -23.83
N SER A 26 -20.35 -15.82 -24.72
CA SER A 26 -20.60 -14.39 -24.60
C SER A 26 -22.10 -14.05 -24.72
N GLU A 27 -22.85 -14.72 -25.59
CA GLU A 27 -24.31 -14.55 -25.69
C GLU A 27 -25.01 -14.92 -24.38
N GLY A 28 -24.63 -16.05 -23.77
CA GLY A 28 -25.17 -16.46 -22.47
C GLY A 28 -24.81 -15.50 -21.34
N ALA A 29 -23.60 -14.91 -21.37
CA ALA A 29 -23.20 -13.88 -20.44
C ALA A 29 -24.01 -12.58 -20.63
N LEU A 30 -24.21 -12.15 -21.87
CA LEU A 30 -25.00 -10.96 -22.21
C LEU A 30 -26.47 -11.12 -21.79
N GLN A 31 -27.07 -12.29 -22.00
CA GLN A 31 -28.44 -12.56 -21.52
C GLN A 31 -28.56 -12.43 -20.00
N LYS A 32 -27.61 -12.97 -19.25
CA LYS A 32 -27.57 -12.85 -17.78
C LYS A 32 -27.41 -11.39 -17.33
N ILE A 33 -26.52 -10.64 -17.97
CA ILE A 33 -26.34 -9.21 -17.68
C ILE A 33 -27.64 -8.45 -17.97
N HIS A 34 -28.31 -8.72 -19.10
CA HIS A 34 -29.56 -8.07 -19.44
C HIS A 34 -30.69 -8.40 -18.46
N ASP A 35 -30.83 -9.67 -18.07
CA ASP A 35 -31.81 -10.09 -17.06
C ASP A 35 -31.53 -9.43 -15.69
N LEU A 36 -30.26 -9.35 -15.27
CA LEU A 36 -29.87 -8.62 -14.06
C LEU A 36 -30.16 -7.12 -14.17
N MET A 37 -29.88 -6.50 -15.31
CA MET A 37 -30.20 -5.08 -15.55
C MET A 37 -31.70 -4.84 -15.47
N ALA A 38 -32.52 -5.69 -16.10
CA ALA A 38 -33.97 -5.57 -16.10
C ALA A 38 -34.58 -5.76 -14.69
N ARG A 39 -34.14 -6.79 -13.95
CA ARG A 39 -34.64 -7.08 -12.59
C ARG A 39 -34.34 -5.96 -11.59
N HIS A 40 -33.18 -5.33 -11.72
CA HIS A 40 -32.73 -4.29 -10.80
C HIS A 40 -32.96 -2.86 -11.33
N GLY A 41 -33.54 -2.71 -12.53
CA GLY A 41 -33.71 -1.41 -13.17
C GLY A 41 -32.40 -0.66 -13.38
N LEU A 42 -31.29 -1.39 -13.58
CA LEU A 42 -29.96 -0.80 -13.76
C LEU A 42 -29.83 -0.29 -15.20
N ASN A 43 -29.34 0.93 -15.33
CA ASN A 43 -28.99 1.49 -16.63
C ASN A 43 -27.46 1.47 -16.83
N ILE A 44 -27.02 1.66 -18.06
CA ILE A 44 -25.59 1.71 -18.42
C ILE A 44 -24.86 2.75 -17.58
N SER A 45 -25.50 3.90 -17.33
CA SER A 45 -24.95 4.95 -16.46
C SER A 45 -24.70 4.49 -15.03
N ASP A 46 -25.48 3.55 -14.49
CA ASP A 46 -25.28 3.03 -13.13
C ASP A 46 -24.10 2.07 -13.10
N ILE A 47 -23.90 1.29 -14.16
CA ILE A 47 -22.73 0.43 -14.34
C ILE A 47 -21.45 1.27 -14.50
N GLU A 48 -21.50 2.35 -15.29
CA GLU A 48 -20.36 3.27 -15.47
C GLU A 48 -19.99 4.01 -14.19
N LYS A 49 -20.98 4.43 -13.40
CA LYS A 49 -20.77 5.02 -12.06
C LYS A 49 -20.28 3.98 -11.06
N PHE A 50 -20.65 2.72 -11.23
CA PHE A 50 -20.25 1.60 -10.40
C PHE A 50 -18.79 1.22 -10.67
N SER A 51 -17.88 2.00 -10.09
CA SER A 51 -16.51 1.58 -9.89
C SER A 51 -16.50 0.50 -8.81
N GLY A 52 -16.38 -0.78 -9.22
CA GLY A 52 -16.32 -1.96 -8.33
C GLY A 52 -15.19 -1.93 -7.28
N THR A 53 -14.37 -0.88 -7.28
CA THR A 53 -13.52 -0.49 -6.17
C THR A 53 -14.16 0.70 -5.48
N ARG A 54 -14.85 0.44 -4.36
CA ARG A 54 -15.23 1.46 -3.37
C ARG A 54 -14.01 2.37 -3.18
N LYS A 55 -14.04 3.58 -3.76
CA LYS A 55 -13.02 4.62 -3.53
C LYS A 55 -12.81 4.65 -2.03
N LYS A 56 -11.63 4.21 -1.57
CA LYS A 56 -11.13 4.56 -0.24
C LYS A 56 -10.95 6.07 -0.25
N THR A 57 -12.04 6.80 -0.03
CA THR A 57 -12.01 8.18 0.43
C THR A 57 -11.26 8.16 1.75
N GLY A 58 -9.95 8.41 1.70
CA GLY A 58 -9.10 8.37 2.90
C GLY A 58 -7.67 7.87 2.71
N ARG A 59 -7.19 7.64 1.48
CA ARG A 59 -5.73 7.61 1.27
C ARG A 59 -5.38 8.41 0.04
N SER A 60 -5.23 9.72 0.25
CA SER A 60 -4.26 10.48 -0.52
C SER A 60 -2.98 9.64 -0.50
N ASN A 61 -2.64 9.06 -1.65
CA ASN A 61 -1.27 8.70 -1.92
C ASN A 61 -0.52 10.02 -1.78
N SER A 62 0.05 10.26 -0.61
CA SER A 62 1.16 11.20 -0.49
C SER A 62 2.17 10.67 -1.49
N ALA A 63 2.24 11.31 -2.65
CA ALA A 63 3.27 11.06 -3.64
C ALA A 63 4.56 10.99 -2.84
N GLN A 64 5.20 9.81 -2.84
CA GLN A 64 6.54 9.70 -2.28
C GLN A 64 7.36 10.70 -3.07
N LYS A 65 7.63 11.86 -2.44
CA LYS A 65 8.53 12.87 -2.98
C LYS A 65 9.81 12.11 -3.31
N GLN A 66 10.06 11.90 -4.60
CA GLN A 66 11.30 11.32 -5.08
C GLN A 66 12.42 12.09 -4.40
N SER A 67 13.25 11.38 -3.65
CA SER A 67 14.29 12.01 -2.87
C SER A 67 15.23 12.69 -3.85
N THR A 68 15.26 14.02 -3.85
CA THR A 68 16.18 14.82 -4.64
C THR A 68 17.61 14.32 -4.39
N VAL A 69 18.33 13.97 -5.45
CA VAL A 69 19.74 13.58 -5.36
C VAL A 69 20.51 14.82 -4.90
N ALA A 70 20.92 14.82 -3.63
CA ALA A 70 21.57 15.97 -3.02
C ALA A 70 23.09 15.93 -3.23
N TYR A 71 23.68 14.73 -3.38
CA TYR A 71 25.12 14.54 -3.52
C TYR A 71 25.48 13.44 -4.53
N GLN A 72 26.57 13.61 -5.28
CA GLN A 72 27.10 12.64 -6.24
C GLN A 72 28.63 12.54 -6.14
N ASP A 73 29.15 11.33 -6.21
CA ASP A 73 30.59 11.05 -6.25
C ASP A 73 31.14 11.29 -7.67
N PRO A 74 32.11 12.20 -7.87
CA PRO A 74 32.71 12.45 -9.18
C PRO A 74 33.54 11.28 -9.72
N LYS A 75 33.98 10.33 -8.87
CA LYS A 75 34.83 9.21 -9.29
C LYS A 75 34.04 7.95 -9.63
N THR A 76 32.92 7.71 -8.95
CA THR A 76 32.13 6.47 -9.09
C THR A 76 30.71 6.72 -9.60
N GLY A 77 30.28 7.97 -9.69
CA GLY A 77 28.92 8.34 -10.07
C GLY A 77 27.86 8.01 -9.01
N ALA A 78 28.25 7.47 -7.85
CA ALA A 78 27.33 7.09 -6.79
C ALA A 78 26.58 8.32 -6.25
N THR A 79 25.26 8.23 -6.12
CA THR A 79 24.40 9.33 -5.66
C THR A 79 23.86 9.07 -4.26
N TRP A 80 23.69 10.14 -3.47
CA TRP A 80 23.12 10.09 -2.14
C TRP A 80 22.16 11.25 -1.92
N SER A 81 20.96 10.95 -1.41
CA SER A 81 19.88 11.91 -1.23
C SER A 81 20.01 12.78 0.04
N GLY A 82 21.14 12.66 0.76
CA GLY A 82 21.37 13.39 2.02
C GLY A 82 20.55 12.89 3.22
N ARG A 83 19.77 11.81 3.04
CA ARG A 83 18.94 11.20 4.09
C ARG A 83 19.46 9.80 4.43
N GLY A 84 19.48 9.46 5.72
CA GLY A 84 19.94 8.16 6.21
C GLY A 84 21.46 8.09 6.45
N ARG A 85 22.01 6.86 6.52
CA ARG A 85 23.46 6.66 6.70
C ARG A 85 24.21 7.09 5.44
N ALA A 86 25.21 7.94 5.62
CA ALA A 86 26.06 8.41 4.53
C ALA A 86 26.94 7.26 4.00
N PRO A 87 27.04 7.08 2.66
CA PRO A 87 27.98 6.16 2.04
C PRO A 87 29.45 6.51 2.35
N GLY A 88 30.35 5.54 2.30
CA GLY A 88 31.76 5.69 2.71
C GLY A 88 32.54 6.80 1.98
N TRP A 89 32.16 7.11 0.73
CA TRP A 89 32.80 8.14 -0.10
C TRP A 89 32.49 9.57 0.36
N ILE A 90 31.28 9.85 0.87
CA ILE A 90 30.92 11.17 1.43
C ILE A 90 31.05 11.23 2.95
N ALA A 91 30.99 10.08 3.64
CA ALA A 91 31.11 10.01 5.09
C ALA A 91 32.49 10.44 5.60
N LYS A 92 33.55 10.10 4.85
CA LYS A 92 34.95 10.43 5.17
C LYS A 92 35.40 11.82 4.68
N ALA A 93 34.59 12.49 3.86
CA ALA A 93 34.93 13.81 3.35
C ALA A 93 34.77 14.88 4.45
N LYS A 94 35.80 15.71 4.63
CA LYS A 94 35.77 16.88 5.54
C LYS A 94 34.69 17.88 5.12
N ASP A 95 34.55 18.08 3.80
CA ASP A 95 33.56 18.97 3.20
C ASP A 95 32.63 18.18 2.28
N ARG A 96 31.41 17.93 2.74
CA ARG A 96 30.38 17.20 1.97
C ARG A 96 29.83 18.02 0.81
N SER A 97 30.00 19.35 0.86
CA SER A 97 29.53 20.30 -0.16
C SER A 97 30.23 20.14 -1.51
N LYS A 98 31.44 19.57 -1.54
CA LYS A 98 32.18 19.28 -2.79
C LYS A 98 31.49 18.24 -3.68
N PHE A 99 30.57 17.48 -3.10
CA PHE A 99 29.82 16.44 -3.77
C PHE A 99 28.37 16.84 -4.02
N ALA A 100 27.95 18.05 -3.64
CA ALA A 100 26.55 18.44 -3.73
C ALA A 100 26.15 18.73 -5.19
N VAL A 101 25.13 18.03 -5.69
CA VAL A 101 24.59 18.29 -7.03
C VAL A 101 23.57 19.42 -6.91
N GLY A 102 23.97 20.62 -7.30
CA GLY A 102 23.17 21.85 -7.20
C GLY A 102 23.90 23.07 -6.60
N ALA A 103 25.19 22.94 -6.23
CA ALA A 103 25.99 24.04 -5.71
C ALA A 103 27.21 24.33 -6.59
N SER A 104 26.98 24.69 -7.85
CA SER A 104 27.91 25.52 -8.62
C SER A 104 27.47 26.98 -8.45
N ALA A 105 28.33 27.77 -7.79
CA ALA A 105 28.29 29.23 -7.59
C ALA A 105 27.25 29.80 -6.60
N GLN A 106 27.68 30.08 -5.37
CA GLN A 106 27.92 31.46 -4.89
C GLN A 106 28.14 31.49 -3.37
N GLU A 107 29.29 32.03 -3.01
CA GLU A 107 29.68 32.43 -1.67
C GLU A 107 29.28 33.90 -1.45
N SER A 108 28.54 34.23 -0.39
CA SER A 108 28.78 35.42 0.49
C SER A 108 27.61 35.78 1.43
N LYS A 109 27.95 35.82 2.73
CA LYS A 109 27.40 36.58 3.88
C LYS A 109 25.95 37.10 3.88
N ALA A 110 25.18 36.69 4.90
CA ALA A 110 24.53 37.61 5.85
C ALA A 110 24.11 36.91 7.16
N LYS A 111 24.32 37.63 8.26
CA LYS A 111 24.28 37.25 9.67
C LYS A 111 22.86 37.46 10.23
N GLY A 112 22.31 36.54 11.03
CA GLY A 112 21.02 36.78 11.68
C GLY A 112 20.49 35.71 12.63
N LYS A 113 20.77 35.90 13.93
CA LYS A 113 19.97 35.52 15.11
C LYS A 113 19.88 34.04 15.52
N ALA A 114 20.60 33.76 16.60
CA ALA A 114 20.28 32.72 17.58
C ALA A 114 18.83 32.82 18.06
N ARG A 115 18.13 31.69 18.15
CA ARG A 115 17.11 31.42 19.17
C ARG A 115 16.76 29.93 19.24
N ALA A 116 17.08 29.37 20.40
CA ALA A 116 16.41 28.30 21.13
C ALA A 116 15.99 27.02 20.37
N ALA A 117 16.63 25.91 20.77
CA ALA A 117 16.09 24.58 20.65
C ALA A 117 14.73 24.49 21.37
N VAL A 118 13.64 24.68 20.64
CA VAL A 118 12.32 24.28 21.09
C VAL A 118 12.17 22.80 20.73
N LYS A 119 12.26 21.93 21.74
CA LYS A 119 11.76 20.55 21.65
C LYS A 119 10.26 20.63 21.37
N SER A 120 9.86 20.64 20.10
CA SER A 120 8.46 20.43 19.74
C SER A 120 8.16 18.94 19.93
N LYS A 121 7.73 18.63 21.16
CA LYS A 121 7.12 17.35 21.52
C LYS A 121 5.86 17.24 20.66
N GLY A 122 5.99 16.62 19.49
CA GLY A 122 4.88 16.32 18.60
C GLY A 122 3.81 15.58 19.38
N LYS A 123 2.70 16.26 19.60
CA LYS A 123 1.52 15.76 20.29
C LYS A 123 0.96 14.59 19.48
N SER A 124 1.31 13.36 19.86
CA SER A 124 0.62 12.18 19.36
C SER A 124 -0.84 12.30 19.79
N LYS A 125 -1.75 12.49 18.83
CA LYS A 125 -3.19 12.30 19.06
C LYS A 125 -3.41 10.82 19.40
N GLY A 126 -3.37 10.51 20.68
CA GLY A 126 -3.66 9.21 21.24
C GLY A 126 -3.41 9.28 22.73
N GLN A 127 -4.48 9.21 23.53
CA GLN A 127 -4.43 9.15 24.99
C GLN A 127 -3.36 8.14 25.43
N PRO A 128 -2.44 8.46 26.38
CA PRO A 128 -1.63 7.43 27.00
C PRO A 128 -2.58 6.49 27.74
N ARG A 129 -2.85 5.32 27.16
CA ARG A 129 -3.73 4.32 27.79
C ARG A 129 -2.96 3.74 28.97
N GLY A 130 -3.34 4.14 30.19
CA GLY A 130 -2.90 3.50 31.42
C GLY A 130 -3.22 2.00 31.43
N PRO A 131 -2.68 1.24 32.40
CA PRO A 131 -2.93 -0.20 32.52
C PRO A 131 -4.43 -0.46 32.44
N GLN A 132 -4.85 -1.17 31.38
CA GLN A 132 -6.26 -1.38 31.11
C GLN A 132 -6.80 -2.44 32.07
N PRO A 133 -8.04 -2.29 32.58
CA PRO A 133 -8.68 -3.33 33.37
C PRO A 133 -8.79 -4.61 32.54
N ALA A 134 -8.39 -5.73 33.12
CA ALA A 134 -8.60 -7.05 32.55
C ALA A 134 -10.10 -7.35 32.59
N LEU A 135 -10.71 -7.59 31.42
CA LEU A 135 -12.15 -7.83 31.29
C LEU A 135 -12.46 -9.32 31.15
N TYR A 136 -11.49 -10.13 30.73
CA TYR A 136 -11.60 -11.57 30.62
C TYR A 136 -10.37 -12.28 31.19
N ARG A 137 -10.54 -13.43 31.86
CA ARG A 137 -9.48 -14.30 32.37
C ARG A 137 -9.71 -15.74 31.91
N ASP A 138 -8.64 -16.36 31.43
CA ASP A 138 -8.60 -17.77 31.15
C ASP A 138 -8.49 -18.59 32.46
N PRO A 139 -9.41 -19.50 32.76
CA PRO A 139 -9.35 -20.36 33.94
C PRO A 139 -8.19 -21.37 33.90
N GLN A 140 -7.69 -21.74 32.72
CA GLN A 140 -6.63 -22.74 32.60
C GLN A 140 -5.23 -22.14 32.70
N SER A 141 -4.98 -21.02 32.02
CA SER A 141 -3.65 -20.39 31.98
C SER A 141 -3.51 -19.15 32.86
N GLY A 142 -4.63 -18.60 33.35
CA GLY A 142 -4.64 -17.31 34.05
C GLY A 142 -4.40 -16.10 33.16
N ALA A 143 -4.28 -16.29 31.84
CA ALA A 143 -4.09 -15.20 30.88
C ALA A 143 -5.30 -14.24 30.90
N THR A 144 -5.03 -12.94 30.87
CA THR A 144 -6.08 -11.92 30.88
C THR A 144 -6.18 -11.17 29.55
N TRP A 145 -7.38 -10.74 29.21
CA TRP A 145 -7.65 -9.98 28.00
C TRP A 145 -8.58 -8.80 28.26
N SER A 146 -8.24 -7.64 27.70
CA SER A 146 -8.88 -6.36 28.00
C SER A 146 -10.05 -6.00 27.07
N GLY A 147 -10.51 -6.94 26.22
CA GLY A 147 -11.57 -6.68 25.25
C GLY A 147 -11.12 -5.88 24.01
N ARG A 148 -9.85 -5.49 23.92
CA ARG A 148 -9.31 -4.68 22.84
C ARG A 148 -8.29 -5.44 22.00
N GLY A 149 -8.40 -5.29 20.68
CA GLY A 149 -7.53 -5.96 19.71
C GLY A 149 -8.06 -7.34 19.30
N ARG A 150 -7.22 -8.16 18.67
CA ARG A 150 -7.58 -9.53 18.28
C ARG A 150 -7.78 -10.37 19.54
N ALA A 151 -8.92 -11.07 19.62
CA ALA A 151 -9.18 -11.98 20.74
C ALA A 151 -8.12 -13.11 20.75
N PRO A 152 -7.63 -13.50 21.92
CA PRO A 152 -6.71 -14.64 22.07
C PRO A 152 -7.43 -15.95 21.75
N ALA A 153 -6.68 -16.99 21.37
CA ALA A 153 -7.26 -18.24 20.87
C ALA A 153 -8.26 -18.90 21.84
N TRP A 154 -8.02 -18.80 23.15
CA TRP A 154 -8.89 -19.34 24.21
C TRP A 154 -10.25 -18.64 24.33
N LEU A 155 -10.37 -17.39 23.85
CA LEU A 155 -11.63 -16.63 23.86
C LEU A 155 -12.22 -16.46 22.44
N ALA A 156 -11.38 -16.59 21.41
CA ALA A 156 -11.79 -16.40 20.02
C ALA A 156 -12.67 -17.54 19.49
N SER A 157 -12.46 -18.77 19.98
CA SER A 157 -13.19 -19.96 19.54
C SER A 157 -14.43 -20.28 20.37
N VAL A 158 -14.75 -19.46 21.38
CA VAL A 158 -15.91 -19.68 22.26
C VAL A 158 -17.01 -18.67 21.94
N GLU A 159 -18.19 -19.20 21.60
CA GLU A 159 -19.41 -18.43 21.32
C GLU A 159 -19.87 -17.68 22.59
N ASP A 160 -19.86 -18.36 23.73
CA ASP A 160 -20.23 -17.81 25.04
C ASP A 160 -19.00 -17.35 25.84
N ARG A 161 -18.78 -16.04 25.86
CA ARG A 161 -17.64 -15.40 26.54
C ARG A 161 -17.90 -15.03 28.00
N THR A 162 -19.13 -15.25 28.46
CA THR A 162 -19.57 -14.97 29.84
C THR A 162 -18.77 -15.72 30.92
N PRO A 163 -18.30 -16.97 30.74
CA PRO A 163 -17.55 -17.68 31.79
C PRO A 163 -16.16 -17.10 32.04
N PHE A 164 -15.65 -16.32 31.09
CA PHE A 164 -14.32 -15.74 31.16
C PHE A 164 -14.34 -14.31 31.67
N LEU A 165 -15.51 -13.66 31.80
CA LEU A 165 -15.60 -12.25 32.17
C LEU A 165 -15.12 -12.05 33.62
N ILE A 166 -14.16 -11.15 33.80
CA ILE A 166 -13.77 -10.65 35.12
C ILE A 166 -14.65 -9.43 35.38
N GLY A 167 -15.62 -9.60 36.26
CA GLY A 167 -16.45 -8.51 36.80
C GLY A 167 -15.75 -7.78 37.94
#